data_AF-A0A7S4VMD7-F1
#
_entry.id   AF-A0A7S4VMD7-F1
#
_cell.length_a   1.000
_cell.length_b   1.000
_cell.length_c   1.000
_cell.angle_alpha   90.00
_cell.angle_beta   90.00
_cell.angle_gamma   90.00
#
_symmetry.space_group_name_H-M   'P 1'
#
loop_
_entity.id
_entity.type
_entity.pdbx_description
1 polymer ?
#
loop_
_entity_poly.entity_id
_entity_poly.type
_entity_poly.pdbx_seq_one_letter_code
_entity_poly.pdbx_strand_id
1 'polypeptide(L)'
;EMAEQKAKLEANKREEEEAKKKEAAEKEAEEGEKKEEEGEKDEGKKEDEGEKKEEGEKDEHEKKKDEENKDEAVEEKAEEEEEDEPMPQVELTEDEKKLNFRPPVLSDITTHVMNSTFDQFCIPEKSEGFDDIRFVWQNEDNSKAYLKRWVLEKKITSRIEDLVPSDWFQTKFSEFKTSTQEWQAKQKEFKASKKPAADGEEKKEGEEEEAAEEKMDVDIFSVENILDVGNGEPLFGEFSFEDWALLTLRYELHLLQDAFKQDVKDPERIGIHEGHLLFYYSRYYRKQLNPALYGKETPQEVVELVKDAVKFSEDKKVLVSALKEEPEGLGTFVKMQEENRRKRQQRIDA
;
A
#
# COMPACT_ATOMS: atom_id res chain seq x y z
N GLU A 1 23.94 15.21 39.92
CA GLU A 1 24.36 15.36 38.51
C GLU A 1 23.41 14.69 37.50
N MET A 2 23.15 13.38 37.52
CA MET A 2 22.27 12.75 36.51
C MET A 2 20.80 13.24 36.49
N ALA A 3 20.22 13.55 37.66
CA ALA A 3 18.84 14.09 37.72
C ALA A 3 18.72 15.50 37.12
N GLU A 4 19.78 16.30 37.24
CA GLU A 4 19.84 17.67 36.74
C GLU A 4 20.09 17.69 35.22
N GLN A 5 20.87 16.75 34.72
CA GLN A 5 21.02 16.51 33.28
C GLN A 5 19.72 16.02 32.62
N LYS A 6 18.96 15.13 33.29
CA LYS A 6 17.67 14.65 32.79
C LYS A 6 16.61 15.78 32.73
N ALA A 7 16.55 16.62 33.76
CA ALA A 7 15.66 17.77 33.79
C ALA A 7 15.99 18.80 32.69
N LYS A 8 17.29 19.03 32.41
CA LYS A 8 17.73 19.93 31.35
C LYS A 8 17.41 19.40 29.94
N LEU A 9 17.44 18.07 29.76
CA LEU A 9 17.13 17.41 28.49
C LEU A 9 15.61 17.38 28.22
N GLU A 10 14.78 17.22 29.25
CA GLU A 10 13.33 17.37 29.15
C GLU A 10 12.90 18.82 28.89
N ALA A 11 13.58 19.80 29.50
CA ALA A 11 13.34 21.22 29.23
C ALA A 11 13.66 21.59 27.77
N ASN A 12 14.82 21.15 27.25
CA ASN A 12 15.20 21.38 25.86
C ASN A 12 14.24 20.71 24.87
N LYS A 13 13.77 19.48 25.16
CA LYS A 13 12.77 18.81 24.30
C LYS A 13 11.44 19.56 24.27
N ARG A 14 11.03 20.13 25.40
CA ARG A 14 9.78 20.90 25.48
C ARG A 14 9.87 22.23 24.74
N GLU A 15 11.01 22.90 24.80
CA GLU A 15 11.28 24.11 24.01
C GLU A 15 11.32 23.82 22.50
N GLU A 16 11.88 22.68 22.09
CA GLU A 16 11.92 22.26 20.68
C GLU A 16 10.53 21.90 20.14
N GLU A 17 9.69 21.24 20.95
CA GLU A 17 8.28 20.96 20.58
C GLU A 17 7.44 22.25 20.49
N GLU A 18 7.68 23.22 21.37
CA GLU A 18 6.96 24.51 21.35
C GLU A 18 7.39 25.36 20.15
N ALA A 19 8.67 25.33 19.76
CA ALA A 19 9.16 25.96 18.54
C ALA A 19 8.55 25.35 17.28
N LYS A 20 8.49 24.01 17.19
CA LYS A 20 7.85 23.30 16.05
C LYS A 20 6.36 23.59 15.93
N LYS A 21 5.65 23.75 17.06
CA LYS A 21 4.23 24.14 17.06
C LYS A 21 4.00 25.58 16.59
N LYS A 22 4.90 26.51 16.93
CA LYS A 22 4.82 27.89 16.46
C LYS A 22 5.10 28.00 14.96
N GLU A 23 6.10 27.27 14.45
CA GLU A 23 6.41 27.25 13.01
C GLU A 23 5.28 26.62 12.18
N ALA A 24 4.60 25.59 12.71
CA ALA A 24 3.44 24.99 12.05
C ALA A 24 2.24 25.96 11.99
N ALA A 25 1.97 26.69 13.07
CA ALA A 25 0.88 27.67 13.11
C ALA A 25 1.13 28.88 12.20
N GLU A 26 2.40 29.30 12.04
CA GLU A 26 2.78 30.40 11.14
C GLU A 26 2.62 30.01 9.66
N LYS A 27 2.94 28.75 9.30
CA LYS A 27 2.70 28.23 7.95
C LYS A 27 1.21 28.09 7.62
N GLU A 28 0.39 27.64 8.57
CA GLU A 28 -1.07 27.58 8.37
C GLU A 28 -1.70 28.97 8.22
N ALA A 29 -1.17 29.99 8.92
CA ALA A 29 -1.62 31.37 8.77
C ALA A 29 -1.26 31.97 7.40
N GLU A 30 -0.03 31.72 6.91
CA GLU A 30 0.42 32.21 5.60
C GLU A 30 -0.34 31.55 4.43
N GLU A 31 -0.72 30.27 4.58
CA GLU A 31 -1.54 29.55 3.60
C GLU A 31 -3.01 29.99 3.61
N GLY A 32 -3.49 30.50 4.75
CA GLY A 32 -4.80 31.14 4.89
C GLY A 32 -4.88 32.50 4.17
N GLU A 33 -3.89 33.38 4.36
CA GLU A 33 -3.84 34.68 3.69
C GLU A 33 -3.72 34.55 2.16
N LYS A 34 -2.94 33.59 1.65
CA LYS A 34 -2.83 33.33 0.20
C LYS A 34 -4.15 32.86 -0.43
N LYS A 35 -5.00 32.15 0.32
CA LYS A 35 -6.33 31.72 -0.17
C LYS A 35 -7.37 32.83 -0.14
N GLU A 36 -7.28 33.78 0.79
CA GLU A 36 -8.13 34.97 0.77
C GLU A 36 -7.74 35.91 -0.38
N GLU A 37 -6.45 36.07 -0.69
CA GLU A 37 -5.99 36.94 -1.79
C GLU A 37 -6.30 36.38 -3.20
N GLU A 38 -6.41 35.06 -3.36
CA GLU A 38 -6.91 34.43 -4.60
C GLU A 38 -8.44 34.46 -4.72
N GLY A 39 -9.16 34.41 -3.59
CA GLY A 39 -10.63 34.50 -3.57
C GLY A 39 -11.16 35.88 -3.99
N GLU A 40 -10.44 36.96 -3.68
CA GLU A 40 -10.87 38.33 -3.98
C GLU A 40 -10.64 38.73 -5.46
N LYS A 41 -9.86 37.95 -6.24
CA LYS A 41 -9.61 38.23 -7.67
C LYS A 41 -10.65 37.63 -8.63
N ASP A 42 -11.53 36.73 -8.16
CA ASP A 42 -12.53 36.06 -9.01
C ASP A 42 -13.92 36.73 -9.00
N GLU A 43 -14.23 37.59 -8.02
CA GLU A 43 -15.53 38.31 -7.97
C GLU A 43 -15.54 39.67 -8.71
N GLY A 44 -14.41 40.13 -9.25
CA GLY A 44 -14.30 41.44 -9.93
C GLY A 44 -14.56 41.46 -11.45
N LYS A 45 -14.85 40.31 -12.09
CA LYS A 45 -14.92 40.21 -13.56
C LYS A 45 -16.26 39.68 -14.09
N LYS A 46 -17.35 40.16 -13.50
CA LYS A 46 -18.69 40.12 -14.09
C LYS A 46 -19.33 41.49 -13.99
N GLU A 47 -18.89 42.41 -14.85
CA GLU A 47 -19.74 43.47 -15.40
C GLU A 47 -19.00 44.15 -16.55
N ASP A 48 -19.76 44.43 -17.60
CA ASP A 48 -19.46 45.26 -18.78
C ASP A 48 -18.79 44.60 -20.00
N GLU A 49 -19.65 44.07 -20.88
CA GLU A 49 -19.38 43.84 -22.30
C GLU A 49 -20.32 44.76 -23.09
N GLY A 50 -19.77 45.78 -23.75
CA GLY A 50 -20.53 46.73 -24.57
C GLY A 50 -19.66 47.68 -25.41
N GLU A 51 -19.57 47.41 -26.72
CA GLU A 51 -19.27 48.32 -27.84
C GLU A 51 -18.06 49.29 -27.77
N LYS A 52 -17.04 49.10 -28.63
CA LYS A 52 -16.83 49.91 -29.86
C LYS A 52 -15.50 49.65 -30.59
N LYS A 53 -15.59 49.86 -31.91
CA LYS A 53 -14.59 49.90 -32.98
C LYS A 53 -13.57 51.05 -32.89
N GLU A 54 -12.42 50.75 -33.52
CA GLU A 54 -11.59 51.55 -34.45
C GLU A 54 -10.85 52.83 -34.01
N GLU A 55 -9.62 52.88 -34.55
CA GLU A 55 -8.73 54.00 -34.91
C GLU A 55 -7.69 54.55 -33.92
N GLY A 56 -6.44 54.56 -34.40
CA GLY A 56 -5.27 55.22 -33.81
C GLY A 56 -3.95 54.78 -34.42
N GLU A 57 -3.76 55.02 -35.72
CA GLU A 57 -2.54 54.75 -36.50
C GLU A 57 -1.53 55.92 -36.41
N LYS A 58 -0.23 55.59 -36.56
CA LYS A 58 0.92 56.42 -36.99
C LYS A 58 1.50 57.48 -36.03
N ASP A 59 2.77 57.29 -35.64
CA ASP A 59 3.91 57.90 -36.33
C ASP A 59 5.26 57.38 -35.77
N GLU A 60 6.07 56.75 -36.61
CA GLU A 60 7.55 56.84 -36.62
C GLU A 60 8.09 55.98 -37.77
N HIS A 61 7.91 56.49 -38.98
CA HIS A 61 8.61 56.03 -40.18
C HIS A 61 9.76 57.00 -40.46
N GLU A 62 10.97 56.71 -39.97
CA GLU A 62 12.19 57.28 -40.58
C GLU A 62 13.44 56.48 -40.22
N LYS A 63 13.48 55.20 -40.63
CA LYS A 63 14.73 54.40 -40.68
C LYS A 63 14.65 53.14 -41.56
N LYS A 64 13.79 53.14 -42.59
CA LYS A 64 13.68 52.03 -43.57
C LYS A 64 13.70 52.57 -44.99
N LYS A 65 14.87 53.04 -45.42
CA LYS A 65 15.12 53.38 -46.82
C LYS A 65 16.61 53.28 -47.15
N ASP A 66 17.23 52.16 -46.80
CA ASP A 66 18.53 51.74 -47.36
C ASP A 66 18.80 50.23 -47.17
N GLU A 67 17.73 49.43 -47.10
CA GLU A 67 17.79 47.99 -46.74
C GLU A 67 16.87 47.15 -47.63
N GLU A 68 16.60 47.61 -48.86
CA GLU A 68 15.73 46.92 -49.82
C GLU A 68 16.47 46.50 -51.11
N ASN A 69 17.81 46.58 -51.10
CA ASN A 69 18.63 46.19 -52.25
C ASN A 69 19.87 45.38 -51.82
N LYS A 70 19.78 44.70 -50.67
CA LYS A 70 20.81 43.79 -50.16
C LYS A 70 20.24 42.45 -49.66
N ASP A 71 18.92 42.30 -49.57
CA ASP A 71 18.26 41.05 -49.19
C ASP A 71 18.09 40.06 -50.35
N GLU A 72 17.86 40.51 -51.58
CA GLU A 72 17.71 39.58 -52.73
C GLU A 72 19.02 38.90 -53.19
N ALA A 73 20.19 39.30 -52.67
CA ALA A 73 21.49 38.75 -53.08
C ALA A 73 22.19 37.91 -51.99
N VAL A 74 21.59 37.80 -50.80
CA VAL A 74 22.10 36.97 -49.70
C VAL A 74 21.15 35.80 -49.39
N GLU A 75 19.86 35.90 -49.72
CA GLU A 75 18.91 34.79 -49.63
C GLU A 75 19.24 33.65 -50.62
N GLU A 76 19.72 33.97 -51.83
CA GLU A 76 20.05 32.96 -52.86
C GLU A 76 21.43 32.26 -52.65
N LYS A 77 22.13 32.55 -51.54
CA LYS A 77 23.43 31.92 -51.22
C LYS A 77 23.57 31.38 -49.80
N ALA A 78 22.49 31.45 -49.01
CA ALA A 78 22.42 30.86 -47.67
C ALA A 78 21.48 29.64 -47.59
N GLU A 79 20.80 29.27 -48.68
CA GLU A 79 19.87 28.14 -48.75
C GLU A 79 20.51 26.81 -49.23
N GLU A 80 21.82 26.75 -49.48
CA GLU A 80 22.47 25.56 -50.07
C GLU A 80 23.41 24.77 -49.13
N GLU A 81 23.44 25.05 -47.83
CA GLU A 81 24.18 24.23 -46.83
C GLU A 81 23.44 24.11 -45.47
N GLU A 82 22.11 23.92 -45.46
CA GLU A 82 21.55 23.03 -44.43
C GLU A 82 21.71 21.61 -44.98
N GLU A 83 22.73 20.90 -44.50
CA GLU A 83 22.81 19.46 -44.66
C GLU A 83 21.45 18.87 -44.28
N ASP A 84 20.83 18.16 -45.22
CA ASP A 84 19.76 17.19 -44.97
C ASP A 84 20.30 16.17 -43.94
N GLU A 85 20.35 16.54 -42.66
CA GLU A 85 20.43 15.55 -41.59
C GLU A 85 19.19 14.68 -41.79
N PRO A 86 19.35 13.38 -42.13
CA PRO A 86 18.21 12.53 -42.36
C PRO A 86 17.38 12.58 -41.08
N MET A 87 16.15 13.12 -41.19
CA MET A 87 15.19 13.16 -40.08
C MET A 87 15.32 11.85 -39.31
N PRO A 88 15.51 11.88 -37.97
CA PRO A 88 15.81 10.68 -37.21
C PRO A 88 14.77 9.62 -37.56
N GLN A 89 15.22 8.57 -38.24
CA GLN A 89 14.35 7.50 -38.71
C GLN A 89 13.84 6.82 -37.44
N VAL A 90 12.60 7.11 -37.07
CA VAL A 90 11.98 6.55 -35.86
C VAL A 90 11.76 5.07 -36.11
N GLU A 91 12.78 4.27 -35.83
CA GLU A 91 12.66 2.82 -35.83
C GLU A 91 11.92 2.42 -34.55
N LEU A 92 10.78 1.76 -34.72
CA LEU A 92 10.08 1.15 -33.60
C LEU A 92 11.04 0.17 -32.92
N THR A 93 11.23 0.37 -31.63
CA THR A 93 11.95 -0.57 -30.76
C THR A 93 11.30 -1.95 -30.82
N GLU A 94 12.04 -2.99 -30.42
CA GLU A 94 11.50 -4.36 -30.40
C GLU A 94 10.24 -4.48 -29.53
N ASP A 95 10.10 -3.64 -28.49
CA ASP A 95 8.94 -3.60 -27.61
C ASP A 95 7.76 -2.85 -28.24
N GLU A 96 7.99 -1.77 -28.97
CA GLU A 96 6.93 -1.05 -29.70
C GLU A 96 6.36 -1.89 -30.85
N LYS A 97 7.17 -2.73 -31.49
CA LYS A 97 6.71 -3.68 -32.52
C LYS A 97 5.76 -4.75 -31.97
N LYS A 98 5.71 -4.96 -30.65
CA LYS A 98 4.78 -5.89 -29.99
C LYS A 98 3.43 -5.22 -29.67
N LEU A 99 3.32 -3.90 -29.81
CA LEU A 99 2.10 -3.16 -29.53
C LEU A 99 1.21 -3.11 -30.78
N ASN A 100 -0.05 -3.54 -30.64
CA ASN A 100 -1.04 -3.41 -31.71
C ASN A 100 -1.63 -1.99 -31.80
N PHE A 101 -1.48 -1.19 -30.75
CA PHE A 101 -2.06 0.15 -30.63
C PHE A 101 -1.16 1.07 -29.80
N ARG A 102 -1.22 2.37 -30.10
CA ARG A 102 -0.48 3.40 -29.36
C ARG A 102 -1.03 3.54 -27.94
N PRO A 103 -0.21 3.47 -26.89
CA PRO A 103 -0.64 3.78 -25.54
C PRO A 103 -1.09 5.24 -25.46
N PRO A 104 -2.31 5.54 -24.99
CA PRO A 104 -2.74 6.92 -24.83
C PRO A 104 -1.95 7.59 -23.71
N VAL A 105 -1.52 8.84 -23.94
CA VAL A 105 -0.83 9.65 -22.92
C VAL A 105 -1.82 10.15 -21.86
N LEU A 106 -3.05 10.39 -22.27
CA LEU A 106 -4.15 10.84 -21.42
C LEU A 106 -5.29 9.83 -21.52
N SER A 107 -5.81 9.39 -20.37
CA SER A 107 -6.96 8.50 -20.32
C SER A 107 -8.25 9.28 -20.59
N ASP A 108 -9.14 8.71 -21.40
CA ASP A 108 -10.44 9.33 -21.74
C ASP A 108 -11.42 9.39 -20.55
N ILE A 109 -11.27 8.47 -19.60
CA ILE A 109 -12.06 8.38 -18.38
C ILE A 109 -11.16 8.31 -17.15
N THR A 110 -11.69 8.75 -16.02
CA THR A 110 -10.97 8.67 -14.75
C THR A 110 -10.73 7.22 -14.35
N THR A 111 -9.68 6.98 -13.57
CA THR A 111 -9.37 5.65 -13.03
C THR A 111 -10.54 5.07 -12.23
N HIS A 112 -11.30 5.92 -11.53
CA HIS A 112 -12.49 5.50 -10.80
C HIS A 112 -13.56 4.93 -11.74
N VAL A 113 -13.91 5.67 -12.81
CA VAL A 113 -14.92 5.23 -13.79
C VAL A 113 -14.44 4.00 -14.55
N MET A 114 -13.15 3.94 -14.90
CA MET A 114 -12.58 2.74 -15.53
C MET A 114 -12.73 1.52 -14.62
N ASN A 115 -12.34 1.61 -13.34
CA ASN A 115 -12.39 0.51 -12.38
C ASN A 115 -13.82 0.02 -12.05
N SER A 116 -14.85 0.84 -12.27
CA SER A 116 -16.24 0.47 -12.02
C SER A 116 -17.00 -0.08 -13.23
N THR A 117 -16.43 0.03 -14.44
CA THR A 117 -17.14 -0.31 -15.69
C THR A 117 -16.41 -1.31 -16.57
N PHE A 118 -15.10 -1.53 -16.38
CA PHE A 118 -14.29 -2.38 -17.26
C PHE A 118 -14.75 -3.84 -17.33
N ASP A 119 -15.45 -4.33 -16.32
CA ASP A 119 -16.02 -5.68 -16.26
C ASP A 119 -17.22 -5.85 -17.20
N GLN A 120 -17.84 -4.76 -17.62
CA GLN A 120 -18.93 -4.72 -18.59
C GLN A 120 -18.44 -4.64 -20.04
N PHE A 121 -17.13 -4.51 -20.27
CA PHE A 121 -16.59 -4.37 -21.62
C PHE A 121 -16.75 -5.69 -22.40
N CYS A 122 -17.37 -5.60 -23.57
CA CYS A 122 -17.57 -6.73 -24.48
C CYS A 122 -17.10 -6.38 -25.89
N ILE A 123 -16.90 -7.41 -26.71
CA ILE A 123 -16.71 -7.26 -28.14
C ILE A 123 -18.09 -7.21 -28.79
N PRO A 124 -18.31 -6.29 -29.76
CA PRO A 124 -19.58 -6.23 -30.48
C PRO A 124 -19.99 -7.58 -31.07
N GLU A 125 -21.29 -7.87 -31.02
CA GLU A 125 -21.90 -9.06 -31.61
C GLU A 125 -22.84 -8.69 -32.76
N LYS A 126 -22.95 -9.54 -33.78
CA LYS A 126 -23.89 -9.31 -34.90
C LYS A 126 -25.35 -9.24 -34.44
N SER A 127 -25.68 -9.87 -33.32
CA SER A 127 -26.99 -9.82 -32.65
C SER A 127 -27.39 -8.41 -32.21
N GLU A 128 -26.43 -7.51 -32.02
CA GLU A 128 -26.66 -6.12 -31.60
C GLU A 128 -27.07 -5.20 -32.77
N GLY A 129 -27.07 -5.70 -34.00
CA GLY A 129 -27.55 -4.97 -35.19
C GLY A 129 -26.46 -4.25 -35.98
N PHE A 130 -25.18 -4.55 -35.77
CA PHE A 130 -24.08 -4.02 -36.58
C PHE A 130 -24.10 -4.59 -38.01
N ASP A 131 -23.96 -3.72 -39.03
CA ASP A 131 -23.91 -4.13 -40.44
C ASP A 131 -22.68 -5.00 -40.77
N ASP A 132 -21.53 -4.69 -40.16
CA ASP A 132 -20.27 -5.43 -40.34
C ASP A 132 -19.36 -5.26 -39.11
N ILE A 133 -18.64 -6.32 -38.73
CA ILE A 133 -17.69 -6.33 -37.60
C ILE A 133 -16.34 -6.81 -38.14
N ARG A 134 -15.37 -5.90 -38.18
CA ARG A 134 -14.03 -6.16 -38.74
C ARG A 134 -12.97 -6.16 -37.66
N PHE A 135 -12.24 -7.26 -37.55
CA PHE A 135 -11.08 -7.35 -36.69
C PHE A 135 -9.81 -7.10 -37.50
N VAL A 136 -9.28 -5.86 -37.43
CA VAL A 136 -8.20 -5.38 -38.31
C VAL A 136 -6.81 -5.81 -37.82
N TRP A 137 -6.61 -5.96 -36.51
CA TRP A 137 -5.31 -6.31 -35.93
C TRP A 137 -5.12 -7.82 -35.72
N GLN A 138 -6.17 -8.53 -35.29
CA GLN A 138 -6.15 -9.97 -35.02
C GLN A 138 -7.49 -10.58 -35.43
N ASN A 139 -7.65 -11.90 -35.36
CA ASN A 139 -8.95 -12.52 -35.61
C ASN A 139 -9.91 -12.39 -34.40
N GLU A 140 -11.16 -12.79 -34.59
CA GLU A 140 -12.23 -12.72 -33.58
C GLU A 140 -11.85 -13.46 -32.28
N ASP A 141 -11.37 -14.71 -32.38
CA ASP A 141 -11.03 -15.55 -31.22
C ASP A 141 -9.88 -14.94 -30.40
N ASN A 142 -8.82 -14.48 -31.05
CA ASN A 142 -7.69 -13.85 -30.39
C ASN A 142 -8.07 -12.52 -29.75
N SER A 143 -8.98 -11.77 -30.37
CA SER A 143 -9.49 -10.50 -29.84
C SER A 143 -10.35 -10.73 -28.60
N LYS A 144 -11.23 -11.74 -28.61
CA LYS A 144 -12.02 -12.15 -27.43
C LYS A 144 -11.12 -12.63 -26.30
N ALA A 145 -10.11 -13.43 -26.61
CA ALA A 145 -9.13 -13.90 -25.63
C ALA A 145 -8.30 -12.74 -25.05
N TYR A 146 -7.92 -11.76 -25.88
CA TYR A 146 -7.23 -10.55 -25.44
C TYR A 146 -8.07 -9.75 -24.44
N LEU A 147 -9.32 -9.42 -24.79
CA LEU A 147 -10.19 -8.64 -23.92
C LEU A 147 -10.43 -9.37 -22.59
N LYS A 148 -10.72 -10.67 -22.63
CA LYS A 148 -10.91 -11.48 -21.43
C LYS A 148 -9.67 -11.45 -20.52
N ARG A 149 -8.47 -11.62 -21.09
CA ARG A 149 -7.21 -11.55 -20.34
C ARG A 149 -7.01 -10.16 -19.73
N TRP A 150 -7.27 -9.11 -20.50
CA TRP A 150 -7.15 -7.73 -20.02
C TRP A 150 -8.13 -7.45 -18.87
N VAL A 151 -9.39 -7.89 -18.97
CA VAL A 151 -10.39 -7.76 -17.90
C VAL A 151 -9.92 -8.52 -16.65
N LEU A 152 -9.43 -9.76 -16.78
CA LEU A 152 -8.92 -10.55 -15.66
C LEU A 152 -7.71 -9.86 -14.97
N GLU A 153 -6.78 -9.33 -15.75
CA GLU A 153 -5.63 -8.59 -15.24
C GLU A 153 -6.07 -7.30 -14.53
N LYS A 154 -7.04 -6.58 -15.09
CA LYS A 154 -7.66 -5.41 -14.45
C LYS A 154 -8.41 -5.78 -13.18
N LYS A 155 -9.10 -6.92 -13.10
CA LYS A 155 -9.73 -7.39 -11.85
C LYS A 155 -8.73 -7.58 -10.72
N ILE A 156 -7.51 -8.00 -11.03
CA ILE A 156 -6.43 -8.17 -10.05
C ILE A 156 -5.81 -6.82 -9.68
N THR A 157 -5.53 -5.98 -10.68
CA THR A 157 -4.75 -4.74 -10.51
C THR A 157 -5.59 -3.49 -10.21
N SER A 158 -6.92 -3.57 -10.25
CA SER A 158 -7.84 -2.47 -9.89
C SER A 158 -8.32 -2.59 -8.44
N ARG A 159 -8.44 -1.44 -7.78
CA ARG A 159 -9.08 -1.33 -6.47
C ARG A 159 -10.60 -1.32 -6.63
N ILE A 160 -11.28 -1.87 -5.64
CA ILE A 160 -12.72 -1.74 -5.43
C ILE A 160 -12.92 -0.69 -4.35
N GLU A 161 -13.36 0.51 -4.75
CA GLU A 161 -13.42 1.65 -3.84
C GLU A 161 -14.60 1.58 -2.87
N ASP A 162 -15.68 0.93 -3.29
CA ASP A 162 -16.94 0.79 -2.54
C ASP A 162 -17.00 -0.50 -1.71
N LEU A 163 -15.90 -1.26 -1.62
CA LEU A 163 -15.85 -2.46 -0.80
C LEU A 163 -15.97 -2.10 0.68
N VAL A 164 -16.91 -2.74 1.36
CA VAL A 164 -17.16 -2.58 2.79
C VAL A 164 -16.96 -3.92 3.49
N PRO A 165 -16.23 -3.97 4.63
CA PRO A 165 -16.06 -5.20 5.39
C PRO A 165 -17.40 -5.77 5.86
N SER A 166 -17.62 -7.06 5.64
CA SER A 166 -18.85 -7.74 6.08
C SER A 166 -18.95 -7.89 7.60
N ASP A 167 -20.17 -8.20 8.06
CA ASP A 167 -20.43 -8.59 9.45
C ASP A 167 -19.58 -9.79 9.88
N TRP A 168 -19.33 -10.75 8.98
CA TRP A 168 -18.47 -11.91 9.25
C TRP A 168 -17.06 -11.48 9.67
N PHE A 169 -16.46 -10.54 8.91
CA PHE A 169 -15.16 -9.98 9.25
C PHE A 169 -15.19 -9.28 10.61
N GLN A 170 -16.21 -8.46 10.87
CA GLN A 170 -16.32 -7.73 12.13
C GLN A 170 -16.42 -8.67 13.33
N THR A 171 -17.23 -9.73 13.21
CA THR A 171 -17.36 -10.77 14.24
C THR A 171 -16.02 -11.46 14.48
N LYS A 172 -15.34 -11.94 13.42
CA LYS A 172 -14.05 -12.64 13.54
C LYS A 172 -12.93 -11.78 14.08
N PHE A 173 -12.92 -10.49 13.73
CA PHE A 173 -11.93 -9.57 14.26
C PHE A 173 -12.21 -9.22 15.73
N SER A 174 -13.48 -9.09 16.11
CA SER A 174 -13.86 -8.87 17.51
C SER A 174 -13.53 -10.08 18.39
N GLU A 175 -13.82 -11.30 17.93
CA GLU A 175 -13.45 -12.56 18.61
C GLU A 175 -11.93 -12.60 18.89
N PHE A 176 -11.13 -12.23 17.90
CA PHE A 176 -9.67 -12.19 18.04
C PHE A 176 -9.19 -11.14 19.02
N LYS A 177 -9.77 -9.93 19.00
CA LYS A 177 -9.43 -8.86 19.96
C LYS A 177 -9.68 -9.31 21.39
N THR A 178 -10.86 -9.86 21.66
CA THR A 178 -11.21 -10.36 22.99
C THR A 178 -10.25 -11.46 23.43
N SER A 179 -10.03 -12.46 22.57
CA SER A 179 -9.12 -13.58 22.88
C SER A 179 -7.69 -13.10 23.16
N THR A 180 -7.19 -12.16 22.36
CA THR A 180 -5.84 -11.60 22.55
C THR A 180 -5.71 -10.85 23.88
N GLN A 181 -6.74 -10.09 24.28
CA GLN A 181 -6.75 -9.41 25.59
C GLN A 181 -6.75 -10.40 26.74
N GLU A 182 -7.55 -11.47 26.65
CA GLU A 182 -7.57 -12.54 27.64
C GLU A 182 -6.22 -13.26 27.75
N TRP A 183 -5.58 -13.55 26.61
CA TRP A 183 -4.25 -14.18 26.61
C TRP A 183 -3.18 -13.26 27.19
N GLN A 184 -3.18 -11.98 26.85
CA GLN A 184 -2.26 -10.99 27.45
C GLN A 184 -2.48 -10.86 28.96
N ALA A 185 -3.73 -10.90 29.44
CA ALA A 185 -4.04 -10.91 30.86
C ALA A 185 -3.48 -12.16 31.56
N LYS A 186 -3.72 -13.34 31.00
CA LYS A 186 -3.16 -14.60 31.52
C LYS A 186 -1.63 -14.63 31.52
N GLN A 187 -1.02 -14.09 30.47
CA GLN A 187 0.43 -13.95 30.42
C GLN A 187 0.95 -13.07 31.55
N LYS A 188 0.26 -11.96 31.84
CA LYS A 188 0.62 -11.05 32.93
C LYS A 188 0.46 -11.72 34.30
N GLU A 189 -0.62 -12.47 34.50
CA GLU A 189 -0.85 -13.25 35.73
C GLU A 189 0.26 -14.29 35.94
N PHE A 190 0.62 -15.03 34.89
CA PHE A 190 1.71 -15.99 34.92
C PHE A 190 3.08 -15.35 35.19
N LYS A 191 3.39 -14.23 34.56
CA LYS A 191 4.63 -13.48 34.83
C LYS A 191 4.65 -12.92 36.26
N ALA A 192 3.49 -12.64 36.85
CA ALA A 192 3.40 -12.20 38.24
C ALA A 192 3.60 -13.36 39.23
N SER A 193 3.12 -14.58 38.92
CA SER A 193 3.34 -15.76 39.78
C SER A 193 4.79 -16.26 39.74
N LYS A 194 5.53 -16.01 38.66
CA LYS A 194 6.98 -16.28 38.56
C LYS A 194 7.87 -15.28 39.31
N LYS A 195 7.38 -14.11 39.72
CA LYS A 195 8.20 -13.17 40.50
C LYS A 195 8.32 -13.70 41.93
N PRO A 196 9.55 -13.94 42.45
CA PRO A 196 9.72 -14.30 43.85
C PRO A 196 9.19 -13.14 44.70
N ALA A 197 8.43 -13.47 45.75
CA ALA A 197 8.17 -12.52 46.82
C ALA A 197 9.52 -11.97 47.27
N ALA A 198 9.66 -10.65 47.31
CA ALA A 198 10.90 -10.00 47.70
C ALA A 198 11.16 -10.21 49.21
N ASP A 199 11.58 -11.41 49.58
CA ASP A 199 12.42 -11.68 50.75
C ASP A 199 13.02 -13.10 50.63
N GLY A 200 14.34 -13.15 50.43
CA GLY A 200 15.24 -14.28 50.69
C GLY A 200 14.93 -15.66 50.08
N GLU A 201 15.67 -16.04 49.04
CA GLU A 201 16.57 -17.22 49.09
C GLU A 201 17.29 -17.39 47.73
N GLU A 202 18.62 -17.46 47.79
CA GLU A 202 19.46 -18.00 46.72
C GLU A 202 19.08 -19.46 46.44
N LYS A 203 18.52 -19.71 45.25
CA LYS A 203 18.36 -21.02 44.57
C LYS A 203 17.87 -20.70 43.15
N LYS A 204 18.36 -21.25 42.05
CA LYS A 204 19.30 -22.37 41.81
C LYS A 204 19.55 -22.33 40.29
N GLU A 205 20.65 -21.75 39.83
CA GLU A 205 20.92 -21.56 38.38
C GLU A 205 20.95 -22.89 37.58
N GLY A 206 21.19 -24.03 38.23
CA GLY A 206 21.24 -25.34 37.58
C GLY A 206 19.89 -26.05 37.34
N GLU A 207 18.76 -25.55 37.87
CA GLU A 207 17.43 -26.16 37.66
C GLU A 207 16.62 -25.40 36.58
N GLU A 208 17.04 -24.18 36.23
CA GLU A 208 16.52 -23.42 35.09
C GLU A 208 17.06 -23.92 33.74
N GLU A 209 18.32 -24.38 33.67
CA GLU A 209 18.91 -24.93 32.43
C GLU A 209 18.32 -26.30 32.05
N GLU A 210 18.16 -27.25 32.98
CA GLU A 210 17.50 -28.54 32.69
C GLU A 210 16.01 -28.36 32.33
N ALA A 211 15.31 -27.42 32.99
CA ALA A 211 13.92 -27.11 32.66
C ALA A 211 13.78 -26.34 31.33
N ALA A 212 14.81 -25.60 30.89
CA ALA A 212 14.82 -24.94 29.59
C ALA A 212 15.12 -25.93 28.45
N GLU A 213 16.00 -26.90 28.66
CA GLU A 213 16.27 -27.99 27.69
C GLU A 213 15.07 -28.94 27.54
N GLU A 214 14.40 -29.38 28.63
CA GLU A 214 13.18 -30.21 28.51
C GLU A 214 11.98 -29.48 27.88
N LYS A 215 11.91 -28.14 28.00
CA LYS A 215 10.82 -27.33 27.40
C LYS A 215 10.88 -27.24 25.88
N MET A 216 12.05 -27.45 25.27
CA MET A 216 12.19 -27.42 23.81
C MET A 216 11.55 -28.62 23.12
N ASP A 217 11.33 -29.74 23.84
CA ASP A 217 10.79 -30.99 23.28
C ASP A 217 9.25 -31.10 23.29
N VAL A 218 8.53 -30.10 23.83
CA VAL A 218 7.06 -30.08 23.72
C VAL A 218 6.67 -29.75 22.28
N ASP A 219 6.03 -30.70 21.59
CA ASP A 219 5.42 -30.48 20.29
C ASP A 219 4.29 -29.44 20.41
N ILE A 220 4.57 -28.24 19.89
CA ILE A 220 3.72 -27.06 19.97
C ILE A 220 2.34 -27.33 19.34
N PHE A 221 2.30 -28.12 18.27
CA PHE A 221 1.06 -28.34 17.53
C PHE A 221 0.15 -29.37 18.20
N SER A 222 0.70 -30.29 18.99
CA SER A 222 -0.08 -31.26 19.77
C SER A 222 -0.70 -30.68 21.06
N VAL A 223 -0.37 -29.43 21.43
CA VAL A 223 -0.95 -28.78 22.62
C VAL A 223 -2.45 -28.53 22.42
N GLU A 224 -3.29 -29.19 23.19
CA GLU A 224 -4.75 -28.98 23.14
C GLU A 224 -5.17 -27.65 23.82
N ASN A 225 -4.57 -27.33 24.97
CA ASN A 225 -4.88 -26.14 25.73
C ASN A 225 -3.71 -25.14 25.74
N ILE A 226 -3.78 -24.11 24.90
CA ILE A 226 -2.75 -23.06 24.83
C ILE A 226 -2.62 -22.22 26.11
N LEU A 227 -3.58 -22.34 27.03
CA LEU A 227 -3.64 -21.55 28.26
C LEU A 227 -2.89 -22.21 29.42
N ASP A 228 -2.60 -23.51 29.31
CA ASP A 228 -1.86 -24.28 30.29
C ASP A 228 -1.20 -25.48 29.59
N VAL A 229 0.10 -25.37 29.33
CA VAL A 229 0.95 -26.44 28.78
C VAL A 229 1.58 -27.31 29.86
N GLY A 230 1.22 -27.09 31.12
CA GLY A 230 1.80 -27.73 32.30
C GLY A 230 2.21 -26.70 33.35
N ASN A 231 2.02 -27.03 34.63
CA ASN A 231 2.38 -26.18 35.78
C ASN A 231 1.76 -24.76 35.74
N GLY A 232 0.64 -24.56 35.03
CA GLY A 232 0.00 -23.26 34.89
C GLY A 232 0.72 -22.30 33.94
N GLU A 233 1.66 -22.79 33.13
CA GLU A 233 2.36 -22.00 32.11
C GLU A 233 1.52 -21.96 30.82
N PRO A 234 1.08 -20.79 30.34
CA PRO A 234 0.47 -20.69 29.02
C PRO A 234 1.53 -20.82 27.92
N LEU A 235 1.14 -21.29 26.74
CA LEU A 235 2.05 -21.47 25.59
C LEU A 235 2.74 -20.16 25.18
N PHE A 236 2.04 -19.04 25.33
CA PHE A 236 2.54 -17.68 25.09
C PHE A 236 3.21 -17.04 26.32
N GLY A 237 3.56 -17.84 27.35
CA GLY A 237 4.10 -17.37 28.62
C GLY A 237 5.31 -16.42 28.46
N GLU A 238 6.19 -16.72 27.51
CA GLU A 238 7.41 -15.93 27.27
C GLU A 238 7.31 -14.96 26.09
N PHE A 239 6.12 -14.77 25.50
CA PHE A 239 5.93 -13.77 24.44
C PHE A 239 6.41 -12.38 24.88
N SER A 240 7.21 -11.75 24.03
CA SER A 240 7.58 -10.35 24.13
C SER A 240 6.54 -9.47 23.43
N PHE A 241 6.73 -8.15 23.48
CA PHE A 241 5.92 -7.22 22.69
C PHE A 241 5.96 -7.54 21.19
N GLU A 242 7.13 -7.90 20.67
CA GLU A 242 7.31 -8.27 19.27
C GLU A 242 6.51 -9.51 18.89
N ASP A 243 6.44 -10.51 19.78
CA ASP A 243 5.68 -11.73 19.51
C ASP A 243 4.17 -11.45 19.44
N TRP A 244 3.66 -10.56 20.31
CA TRP A 244 2.28 -10.09 20.22
C TRP A 244 2.02 -9.30 18.94
N ALA A 245 2.95 -8.46 18.52
CA ALA A 245 2.85 -7.70 17.27
C ALA A 245 2.81 -8.65 16.05
N LEU A 246 3.70 -9.65 16.00
CA LEU A 246 3.75 -10.63 14.92
C LEU A 246 2.55 -11.58 14.92
N LEU A 247 2.05 -12.00 16.08
CA LEU A 247 0.80 -12.75 16.19
C LEU A 247 -0.37 -11.95 15.60
N THR A 248 -0.48 -10.69 16.00
CA THR A 248 -1.53 -9.77 15.53
C THR A 248 -1.44 -9.58 14.02
N LEU A 249 -0.26 -9.27 13.50
CA LEU A 249 -0.01 -9.12 12.06
C LEU A 249 -0.39 -10.38 11.29
N ARG A 250 0.02 -11.56 11.80
CA ARG A 250 -0.26 -12.86 11.18
C ARG A 250 -1.75 -13.10 11.02
N TYR A 251 -2.51 -12.93 12.10
CA TYR A 251 -3.95 -13.14 12.05
C TYR A 251 -4.66 -12.08 11.22
N GLU A 252 -4.27 -10.80 11.34
CA GLU A 252 -4.89 -9.73 10.57
C GLU A 252 -4.70 -9.93 9.07
N LEU A 253 -3.50 -10.26 8.59
CA LEU A 253 -3.32 -10.49 7.15
C LEU A 253 -4.04 -11.74 6.65
N HIS A 254 -4.09 -12.81 7.46
CA HIS A 254 -4.86 -14.01 7.14
C HIS A 254 -6.36 -13.72 7.04
N LEU A 255 -6.93 -13.05 8.05
CA LEU A 255 -8.34 -12.67 8.08
C LEU A 255 -8.69 -11.70 6.94
N LEU A 256 -7.79 -10.76 6.62
CA LEU A 256 -7.99 -9.80 5.53
C LEU A 256 -8.15 -10.49 4.19
N GLN A 257 -7.28 -11.45 3.85
CA GLN A 257 -7.38 -12.14 2.55
C GLN A 257 -8.61 -13.04 2.44
N ASP A 258 -9.05 -13.66 3.54
CA ASP A 258 -10.29 -14.44 3.53
C ASP A 258 -11.55 -13.56 3.49
N ALA A 259 -11.56 -12.47 4.26
CA ALA A 259 -12.66 -11.51 4.24
C ALA A 259 -12.80 -10.84 2.86
N PHE A 260 -11.70 -10.46 2.23
CA PHE A 260 -11.72 -9.90 0.88
C PHE A 260 -12.38 -10.85 -0.12
N LYS A 261 -12.01 -12.14 -0.12
CA LYS A 261 -12.62 -13.14 -1.01
C LYS A 261 -14.12 -13.28 -0.78
N GLN A 262 -14.55 -13.28 0.48
CA GLN A 262 -15.97 -13.39 0.84
C GLN A 262 -16.78 -12.15 0.46
N ASP A 263 -16.21 -10.96 0.66
CA ASP A 263 -16.91 -9.69 0.48
C ASP A 263 -17.03 -9.32 -1.01
N VAL A 264 -16.00 -9.62 -1.80
CA VAL A 264 -15.94 -9.30 -3.23
C VAL A 264 -16.87 -10.17 -4.07
N LYS A 265 -17.11 -11.43 -3.67
CA LYS A 265 -18.03 -12.37 -4.33
C LYS A 265 -17.78 -12.58 -5.84
N ASP A 266 -16.57 -12.30 -6.31
CA ASP A 266 -16.13 -12.51 -7.69
C ASP A 266 -15.03 -13.58 -7.72
N PRO A 267 -15.28 -14.77 -8.31
CA PRO A 267 -14.30 -15.85 -8.35
C PRO A 267 -13.05 -15.51 -9.17
N GLU A 268 -13.12 -14.50 -10.04
CA GLU A 268 -11.97 -14.04 -10.83
C GLU A 268 -11.07 -13.09 -10.02
N ARG A 269 -11.57 -12.53 -8.91
CA ARG A 269 -10.80 -11.73 -7.95
C ARG A 269 -10.26 -12.62 -6.83
N ILE A 270 -9.16 -13.29 -7.16
CA ILE A 270 -8.57 -14.35 -6.32
C ILE A 270 -7.87 -13.85 -5.03
N GLY A 271 -7.61 -12.54 -4.88
CA GLY A 271 -6.95 -11.97 -3.71
C GLY A 271 -6.58 -10.50 -3.89
N ILE A 272 -5.87 -9.95 -2.89
CA ILE A 272 -5.44 -8.55 -2.87
C ILE A 272 -4.08 -8.41 -3.52
N HIS A 273 -3.97 -7.65 -4.61
CA HIS A 273 -2.68 -7.34 -5.23
C HIS A 273 -1.78 -6.52 -4.29
N GLU A 274 -0.47 -6.79 -4.28
CA GLU A 274 0.50 -6.16 -3.37
C GLU A 274 0.42 -4.64 -3.32
N GLY A 275 0.24 -3.99 -4.47
CA GLY A 275 0.12 -2.53 -4.58
C GLY A 275 -1.10 -1.93 -3.88
N HIS A 276 -2.09 -2.76 -3.51
CA HIS A 276 -3.33 -2.34 -2.86
C HIS A 276 -3.46 -2.84 -1.43
N LEU A 277 -2.44 -3.54 -0.89
CA LEU A 277 -2.48 -4.09 0.46
C LEU A 277 -2.79 -3.01 1.52
N LEU A 278 -2.08 -1.87 1.46
CA LEU A 278 -2.28 -0.77 2.41
C LEU A 278 -3.70 -0.19 2.35
N PHE A 279 -4.25 -0.06 1.15
CA PHE A 279 -5.62 0.43 0.94
C PHE A 279 -6.63 -0.48 1.62
N TYR A 280 -6.57 -1.80 1.34
CA TYR A 280 -7.52 -2.75 1.91
C TYR A 280 -7.31 -2.94 3.41
N TYR A 281 -6.07 -2.96 3.89
CA TYR A 281 -5.79 -3.02 5.31
C TYR A 281 -6.42 -1.83 6.05
N SER A 282 -6.26 -0.61 5.52
CA SER A 282 -6.90 0.59 6.07
C SER A 282 -8.42 0.54 6.00
N ARG A 283 -8.98 0.04 4.89
CA ARG A 283 -10.43 -0.11 4.71
C ARG A 283 -11.05 -1.07 5.73
N TYR A 284 -10.41 -2.21 5.97
CA TYR A 284 -10.92 -3.26 6.86
C TYR A 284 -10.69 -2.94 8.33
N TYR A 285 -9.49 -2.52 8.69
CA TYR A 285 -9.11 -2.33 10.08
C TYR A 285 -9.29 -0.90 10.59
N ARG A 286 -9.57 0.06 9.71
CA ARG A 286 -9.63 1.50 10.02
C ARG A 286 -8.35 2.00 10.70
N LYS A 287 -7.21 1.40 10.34
CA LYS A 287 -5.87 1.75 10.80
C LYS A 287 -4.86 1.50 9.68
N GLN A 288 -3.75 2.23 9.69
CA GLN A 288 -2.70 2.06 8.68
C GLN A 288 -1.76 0.91 9.04
N LEU A 289 -1.30 0.16 8.04
CA LEU A 289 -0.16 -0.73 8.17
C LEU A 289 1.10 0.08 7.88
N ASN A 290 1.98 0.24 8.88
CA ASN A 290 3.21 1.00 8.74
C ASN A 290 4.43 0.07 8.76
N PRO A 291 5.11 -0.16 7.62
CA PRO A 291 6.31 -0.99 7.55
C PRO A 291 7.43 -0.58 8.50
N ALA A 292 7.60 0.72 8.74
CA ALA A 292 8.67 1.23 9.60
C ALA A 292 8.54 0.73 11.05
N LEU A 293 7.31 0.47 11.54
CA LEU A 293 7.10 -0.09 12.88
C LEU A 293 7.59 -1.53 13.01
N TYR A 294 7.81 -2.22 11.90
CA TYR A 294 8.37 -3.56 11.83
C TYR A 294 9.83 -3.56 11.38
N GLY A 295 10.46 -2.38 11.28
CA GLY A 295 11.82 -2.23 10.75
C GLY A 295 11.94 -2.59 9.27
N LYS A 296 10.86 -2.42 8.50
CA LYS A 296 10.77 -2.71 7.06
C LYS A 296 10.50 -1.45 6.25
N GLU A 297 10.88 -1.47 4.97
CA GLU A 297 10.65 -0.34 4.06
C GLU A 297 9.36 -0.52 3.25
N THR A 298 9.05 -1.76 2.87
CA THR A 298 7.94 -2.09 1.99
C THR A 298 6.87 -2.94 2.68
N PRO A 299 5.58 -2.83 2.28
CA PRO A 299 4.53 -3.73 2.76
C PRO A 299 4.83 -5.21 2.47
N GLN A 300 5.53 -5.51 1.38
CA GLN A 300 5.95 -6.85 1.00
C GLN A 300 6.87 -7.48 2.04
N GLU A 301 7.90 -6.75 2.47
CA GLU A 301 8.81 -7.22 3.53
C GLU A 301 8.11 -7.45 4.87
N VAL A 302 7.03 -6.71 5.16
CA VAL A 302 6.21 -6.93 6.36
C VAL A 302 5.46 -8.27 6.26
N VAL A 303 4.90 -8.58 5.09
CA VAL A 303 4.24 -9.88 4.84
C VAL A 303 5.24 -11.03 4.98
N GLU A 304 6.51 -10.84 4.58
CA GLU A 304 7.55 -11.86 4.72
C GLU A 304 7.83 -12.28 6.17
N LEU A 305 7.58 -11.39 7.15
CA LEU A 305 7.72 -11.71 8.58
C LEU A 305 6.72 -12.78 9.05
N VAL A 306 5.60 -12.93 8.32
CA VAL A 306 4.51 -13.87 8.61
C VAL A 306 4.19 -14.75 7.41
N LYS A 307 5.23 -15.08 6.62
CA LYS A 307 5.14 -15.90 5.39
C LYS A 307 4.59 -17.31 5.60
N ASP A 308 4.56 -17.76 6.85
CA ASP A 308 3.99 -19.02 7.30
C ASP A 308 2.45 -19.01 7.28
N ALA A 309 1.82 -17.84 7.38
CA ALA A 309 0.36 -17.71 7.31
C ALA A 309 -0.15 -17.12 6.00
N VAL A 310 0.56 -16.16 5.43
CA VAL A 310 0.16 -15.50 4.18
C VAL A 310 1.39 -15.18 3.33
N LYS A 311 1.23 -15.16 2.01
CA LYS A 311 2.29 -14.78 1.07
C LYS A 311 1.71 -14.17 -0.19
N PHE A 312 2.52 -13.43 -0.93
CA PHE A 312 2.16 -13.05 -2.30
C PHE A 312 2.39 -14.22 -3.25
N SER A 313 1.43 -14.46 -4.15
CA SER A 313 1.61 -15.45 -5.21
C SER A 313 2.71 -15.00 -6.18
N GLU A 314 3.50 -15.96 -6.69
CA GLU A 314 4.64 -15.63 -7.56
C GLU A 314 4.20 -15.04 -8.89
N ASP A 315 3.07 -15.52 -9.42
CA ASP A 315 2.52 -15.23 -10.74
C ASP A 315 1.80 -13.87 -10.80
N LYS A 316 0.86 -13.64 -9.87
CA LYS A 316 -0.10 -12.53 -9.90
C LYS A 316 0.12 -11.50 -8.80
N LYS A 317 1.10 -11.73 -7.92
CA LYS A 317 1.41 -10.85 -6.77
C LYS A 317 0.21 -10.55 -5.89
N VAL A 318 -0.68 -11.53 -5.73
CA VAL A 318 -1.86 -11.43 -4.86
C VAL A 318 -1.62 -12.10 -3.52
N LEU A 319 -2.12 -11.50 -2.45
CA LEU A 319 -2.03 -12.04 -1.10
C LEU A 319 -2.91 -13.30 -0.99
N VAL A 320 -2.29 -14.42 -0.63
CA VAL A 320 -2.93 -15.73 -0.48
C VAL A 320 -2.51 -16.37 0.85
N SER A 321 -3.38 -17.24 1.38
CA SER A 321 -3.05 -18.10 2.52
C SER A 321 -1.85 -19.00 2.19
N ALA A 322 -0.91 -19.09 3.13
CA ALA A 322 0.18 -20.06 3.11
C ALA A 322 -0.15 -21.32 3.94
N LEU A 323 -1.28 -21.32 4.66
CA LEU A 323 -1.74 -22.46 5.45
C LEU A 323 -2.18 -23.61 4.54
N LYS A 324 -1.80 -24.84 4.90
CA LYS A 324 -2.20 -26.05 4.17
C LYS A 324 -3.66 -26.43 4.41
N GLU A 325 -4.14 -26.15 5.61
CA GLU A 325 -5.47 -26.48 6.11
C GLU A 325 -6.08 -25.25 6.76
N GLU A 326 -7.42 -25.23 6.83
CA GLU A 326 -8.13 -24.15 7.52
C GLU A 326 -7.79 -24.20 9.02
N PRO A 327 -7.47 -23.06 9.66
CA PRO A 327 -7.09 -23.06 11.07
C PRO A 327 -8.25 -23.55 11.94
N GLU A 328 -7.99 -24.53 12.80
CA GLU A 328 -8.96 -25.10 13.76
C GLU A 328 -9.50 -24.04 14.75
N GLY A 329 -8.76 -22.96 14.95
CA GLY A 329 -9.18 -21.81 15.72
C GLY A 329 -8.07 -20.79 15.90
N LEU A 330 -8.32 -19.77 16.72
CA LEU A 330 -7.35 -18.69 16.96
C LEU A 330 -6.06 -19.21 17.62
N GLY A 331 -6.13 -20.32 18.35
CA GLY A 331 -4.98 -20.96 18.98
C GLY A 331 -3.93 -21.47 17.97
N THR A 332 -4.33 -21.77 16.74
CA THR A 332 -3.38 -22.14 15.66
C THR A 332 -2.36 -21.02 15.42
N PHE A 333 -2.78 -19.75 15.44
CA PHE A 333 -1.88 -18.62 15.23
C PHE A 333 -0.92 -18.40 16.41
N VAL A 334 -1.36 -18.72 17.63
CA VAL A 334 -0.50 -18.71 18.83
C VAL A 334 0.59 -19.76 18.70
N LYS A 335 0.21 -20.99 18.30
CA LYS A 335 1.15 -22.10 18.05
C LYS A 335 2.19 -21.72 16.99
N MET A 336 1.76 -21.13 15.88
CA MET A 336 2.67 -20.65 14.83
C MET A 336 3.63 -19.55 15.31
N GLN A 337 3.14 -18.61 16.13
CA GLN A 337 4.01 -17.58 16.68
C GLN A 337 5.03 -18.16 17.66
N GLU A 338 4.62 -19.09 18.53
CA GLU A 338 5.52 -19.77 19.46
C GLU A 338 6.60 -20.57 18.73
N GLU A 339 6.24 -21.29 17.66
CA GLU A 339 7.21 -22.01 16.83
C GLU A 339 8.25 -21.05 16.24
N ASN A 340 7.80 -19.91 15.69
CA ASN A 340 8.70 -18.90 15.15
C ASN A 340 9.57 -18.26 16.24
N ARG A 341 9.04 -18.03 17.44
CA ARG A 341 9.79 -17.54 18.60
C ARG A 341 10.90 -18.51 18.98
N ARG A 342 10.60 -19.81 19.15
CA ARG A 342 11.60 -20.84 19.45
C ARG A 342 12.66 -20.95 18.35
N LYS A 343 12.27 -20.92 17.08
CA LYS A 343 13.21 -20.88 15.94
C LYS A 343 14.07 -19.63 15.90
N ARG A 344 13.60 -18.48 16.41
CA ARG A 344 14.41 -17.26 16.55
C ARG A 344 15.42 -17.45 17.68
N GLN A 345 14.98 -17.96 18.83
CA GLN A 345 15.84 -18.21 19.99
C GLN A 345 16.97 -19.20 19.66
N GLN A 346 16.64 -20.34 19.03
CA GLN A 346 17.63 -21.33 18.58
C GLN A 346 18.68 -20.76 17.63
N ARG A 347 18.33 -19.75 16.81
CA ARG A 347 19.26 -19.07 15.90
C ARG A 347 20.17 -18.06 16.60
N ILE A 348 19.79 -17.61 17.79
CA ILE A 348 20.59 -16.72 18.63
C ILE A 348 21.56 -17.55 19.48
N ASP A 349 21.11 -18.71 19.94
CA ASP A 349 21.89 -19.59 20.83
C ASP A 349 22.96 -20.42 20.07
N ALA A 350 22.74 -20.69 18.77
CA ALA A 350 23.67 -21.38 17.87
C ALA A 350 24.67 -20.42 17.22
#